data_AF-A0A6C0D327-F1
#
_entry.id   AF-A0A6C0D327-F1
#
_cell.length_a   1.000
_cell.length_b   1.000
_cell.length_c   1.000
_cell.angle_alpha   90.00
_cell.angle_beta   90.00
_cell.angle_gamma   90.00
#
_symmetry.space_group_name_H-M   'P 1'
#
loop_
_entity.id
_entity.type
_entity.pdbx_description
1 polymer ?
#
loop_
_entity_poly.entity_id
_entity_poly.type
_entity_poly.pdbx_seq_one_letter_code
_entity_poly.pdbx_strand_id
1 'polypeptide(L)'
;MQLIINNVYAVDSEHDTYIGTYRGDVSNKYYPPYKHILWNVTVRIKQKTNRKSQPILVQFVTINKNDTVYDLDKIKQNAKNAKESFEKRTLNMILKSLVNEHFEW
;
A
#
# COMPACT_ATOMS: atom_id res chain seq x y z
N MET A 1 -24.34 -8.14 12.82
CA MET A 1 -22.95 -8.62 12.78
C MET A 1 -22.20 -7.70 11.82
N GLN A 2 -21.50 -6.68 12.33
CA GLN A 2 -20.74 -5.74 11.49
C GLN A 2 -19.39 -6.38 11.15
N LEU A 3 -19.15 -6.63 9.87
CA LEU A 3 -17.82 -6.94 9.34
C LEU A 3 -16.92 -5.74 9.65
N ILE A 4 -16.08 -5.86 10.67
CA ILE A 4 -15.01 -4.90 10.92
C ILE A 4 -13.97 -5.16 9.84
N ILE A 5 -14.09 -4.45 8.73
CA ILE A 5 -13.09 -4.45 7.67
C ILE A 5 -11.87 -3.70 8.24
N ASN A 6 -10.92 -4.45 8.79
CA ASN A 6 -9.65 -3.92 9.27
C ASN A 6 -8.71 -3.67 8.07
N ASN A 7 -9.06 -2.70 7.22
CA ASN A 7 -8.20 -2.30 6.13
C ASN A 7 -6.89 -1.74 6.70
N VAL A 8 -5.78 -2.32 6.29
CA VAL A 8 -4.44 -1.87 6.67
C VAL A 8 -3.93 -0.91 5.61
N TYR A 9 -3.54 0.27 6.06
CA TYR A 9 -3.02 1.33 5.23
C TYR A 9 -1.55 1.54 5.53
N ALA A 10 -0.79 1.82 4.47
CA ALA A 10 0.54 2.38 4.59
C ALA A 10 0.45 3.88 4.29
N VAL A 11 1.13 4.70 5.08
CA VAL A 11 1.23 6.13 4.85
C VAL A 11 2.69 6.48 4.76
N ASP A 12 3.02 7.21 3.71
CA ASP A 12 4.35 7.75 3.52
C ASP A 12 4.34 9.25 3.77
N SER A 13 5.10 9.64 4.79
CA SER A 13 5.33 11.04 5.15
C SER A 13 6.80 11.40 4.85
N GLU A 14 7.12 12.68 5.01
CA GLU A 14 8.42 13.25 4.65
C GLU A 14 9.59 12.58 5.40
N HIS A 15 9.36 12.18 6.65
CA HIS A 15 10.40 11.63 7.52
C HIS A 15 10.17 10.18 7.94
N ASP A 16 8.93 9.69 7.82
CA ASP A 16 8.53 8.40 8.36
C ASP A 16 7.59 7.66 7.41
N THR A 17 7.57 6.34 7.55
CA THR A 17 6.54 5.48 6.97
C THR A 17 5.74 4.84 8.10
N TYR A 18 4.42 4.91 8.01
CA TYR A 18 3.47 4.36 8.96
C TYR A 18 2.70 3.21 8.34
N ILE A 19 2.47 2.12 9.07
CA ILE A 19 1.59 1.03 8.63
C ILE A 19 0.62 0.73 9.76
N GLY A 20 -0.68 0.87 9.53
CA GLY A 20 -1.67 0.69 10.58
C GLY A 20 -3.09 0.53 10.06
N THR A 21 -4.04 0.34 10.97
CA THR A 21 -5.47 0.22 10.61
C THR A 21 -6.11 1.59 10.62
N TYR A 22 -6.74 2.00 9.52
CA TYR A 22 -7.45 3.28 9.47
C TYR A 22 -8.76 3.20 10.28
N ARG A 23 -8.97 4.18 11.14
CA ARG A 23 -10.12 4.24 12.06
C ARG A 23 -11.01 5.46 11.87
N GLY A 24 -10.71 6.31 10.88
CA GLY A 24 -11.50 7.49 10.54
C GLY A 24 -10.81 8.81 10.84
N ASP A 25 -11.58 9.88 10.72
CA ASP A 25 -11.14 11.25 10.91
C ASP A 25 -11.45 11.72 12.33
N VAL A 26 -10.53 12.48 12.92
CA VAL A 26 -10.79 13.11 14.22
C VAL A 26 -10.90 14.61 14.04
N SER A 27 -12.14 15.11 14.10
CA SER A 27 -12.39 16.53 14.36
C SER A 27 -12.55 16.70 15.87
N ASN A 28 -11.49 17.13 16.56
CA ASN A 28 -11.59 17.55 17.95
C ASN A 28 -11.08 18.98 18.09
N LYS A 29 -11.66 19.78 18.99
CA LYS A 29 -11.38 21.22 19.18
C LYS A 29 -9.90 21.54 19.43
N TYR A 30 -9.10 20.56 19.84
CA TYR A 30 -7.66 20.65 20.13
C TYR A 30 -6.75 20.20 18.98
N TYR A 31 -7.30 19.59 17.93
CA TYR A 31 -6.55 19.15 16.76
C TYR A 31 -7.09 19.84 15.51
N PRO A 32 -6.24 20.27 14.55
CA PRO A 32 -6.70 20.85 13.31
C PRO A 32 -7.71 19.92 12.62
N PRO A 33 -8.80 20.43 12.03
CA PRO A 33 -9.98 19.65 11.62
C PRO A 33 -9.77 18.60 10.50
N TYR A 34 -8.53 18.28 10.12
CA TYR A 34 -8.22 17.44 8.95
C TYR A 34 -7.06 16.47 9.21
N LYS A 35 -7.11 15.74 10.32
CA LYS A 35 -6.14 14.67 10.61
C LYS A 35 -6.81 13.30 10.56
N HIS A 36 -6.26 12.43 9.72
CA HIS A 36 -6.60 11.02 9.65
C HIS A 36 -5.93 10.28 10.81
N ILE A 37 -6.58 9.27 11.40
CA ILE A 37 -5.96 8.45 12.46
C ILE A 37 -5.77 7.01 12.01
N LEU A 38 -4.53 6.54 12.14
CA LEU A 38 -4.21 5.12 12.13
C LEU A 38 -4.09 4.61 13.57
N TRP A 39 -4.59 3.41 13.81
CA TRP A 39 -4.42 2.63 15.04
C TRP A 39 -3.48 1.45 14.83
N ASN A 40 -2.87 0.98 15.92
CA ASN A 40 -1.94 -0.16 15.93
C ASN A 40 -0.85 0.02 14.86
N VAL A 41 -0.18 1.16 14.93
CA VAL A 41 0.71 1.64 13.89
C VAL A 41 2.11 1.09 14.11
N THR A 42 2.66 0.47 13.08
CA THR A 42 4.10 0.21 12.97
C THR A 42 4.75 1.39 12.26
N VAL A 43 5.64 2.09 12.95
CA VAL A 43 6.39 3.23 12.44
C VAL A 43 7.77 2.77 12.00
N ARG A 44 8.19 3.20 10.82
CA ARG A 44 9.56 3.05 10.30
C ARG A 44 10.11 4.43 9.99
N ILE A 45 11.10 4.84 10.78
CA ILE A 45 11.77 6.13 10.62
C ILE A 45 12.72 6.03 9.43
N LYS A 46 12.60 6.94 8.45
CA LYS A 46 13.50 7.01 7.29
C LYS A 46 14.81 7.66 7.74
N GLN A 47 15.78 6.84 8.16
CA GLN A 47 17.11 7.37 8.47
C GLN A 47 17.84 7.71 7.16
N LYS A 48 18.50 8.88 7.11
CA LYS A 48 19.45 9.25 6.04
C LYS A 48 20.70 8.37 6.00
N THR A 49 20.91 7.57 7.05
CA THR A 49 22.06 6.65 7.16
C THR A 49 21.63 5.24 6.75
N ASN A 50 22.56 4.45 6.23
CA ASN A 50 22.32 3.04 5.79
C ASN A 50 21.94 2.07 6.93
N ARG A 51 21.68 2.57 8.15
CA ARG A 51 21.27 1.74 9.29
C ARG A 51 19.76 1.50 9.19
N LYS A 52 19.38 0.22 9.10
CA LYS A 52 17.97 -0.18 9.17
C LYS A 52 17.42 0.18 10.56
N SER A 53 16.47 1.10 10.61
CA SER A 53 15.75 1.42 11.85
C SER A 53 14.87 0.25 12.25
N GLN A 54 14.82 -0.04 13.56
CA GLN A 54 13.87 -1.01 14.08
C GLN A 54 12.44 -0.42 14.03
N PRO A 55 11.43 -1.23 13.69
CA PRO A 55 10.05 -0.78 13.69
C PRO A 55 9.60 -0.46 15.11
N ILE A 56 8.96 0.69 15.31
CA ILE A 56 8.37 1.10 16.59
C ILE A 56 6.86 0.88 16.52
N LEU A 57 6.30 0.21 17.53
CA LEU A 57 4.85 0.03 17.64
C LEU A 57 4.25 1.19 18.44
N VAL A 58 3.24 1.84 17.86
CA VAL A 58 2.56 3.00 18.45
C VAL A 58 1.06 2.74 18.40
N GLN A 59 0.34 3.11 19.48
CA GLN A 59 -1.09 2.84 19.57
C GLN A 59 -1.89 3.62 18.52
N PHE A 60 -1.55 4.89 18.29
CA PHE A 60 -2.16 5.70 17.25
C PHE A 60 -1.17 6.73 16.68
N VAL A 61 -1.36 7.10 15.42
CA VAL A 61 -0.63 8.20 14.75
C VAL A 61 -1.64 9.06 14.01
N THR A 62 -1.51 10.38 14.15
CA THR A 62 -2.28 11.34 13.35
C THR A 62 -1.52 11.69 12.09
N ILE A 63 -2.21 11.71 10.97
CA ILE A 63 -1.63 11.85 9.64
C ILE A 63 -2.19 13.10 8.99
N ASN A 64 -1.33 13.85 8.31
CA ASN A 64 -1.73 15.07 7.64
C ASN A 64 -2.48 14.73 6.35
N LYS A 65 -3.40 15.60 5.95
CA LYS A 65 -4.14 15.46 4.68
C LYS A 65 -3.24 15.39 3.44
N ASN A 66 -2.02 15.93 3.53
CA ASN A 66 -1.07 15.97 2.42
C ASN A 66 -0.17 14.71 2.36
N ASP A 67 -0.21 13.85 3.38
CA ASP A 67 0.58 12.61 3.38
C ASP A 67 -0.03 11.63 2.38
N THR A 68 0.82 10.85 1.70
CA THR A 68 0.33 9.90 0.70
C THR A 68 -0.15 8.63 1.38
N VAL A 69 -1.43 8.31 1.22
CA VAL A 69 -2.07 7.12 1.83
C VAL A 69 -2.24 6.02 0.79
N TYR A 70 -1.76 4.84 1.14
CA TYR A 70 -1.78 3.65 0.32
C TYR A 70 -2.65 2.57 0.97
N ASP A 71 -3.66 2.12 0.24
CA ASP A 71 -4.44 0.93 0.60
C ASP A 71 -3.66 -0.32 0.18
N LEU A 72 -3.18 -1.09 1.17
CA LEU A 72 -2.32 -2.23 0.92
C LEU A 72 -3.06 -3.36 0.22
N ASP A 73 -4.35 -3.54 0.45
CA ASP A 73 -5.11 -4.61 -0.18
C ASP A 73 -5.42 -4.26 -1.63
N LYS A 74 -5.69 -2.99 -1.93
CA LYS A 74 -5.76 -2.50 -3.31
C LYS A 74 -4.44 -2.68 -4.05
N ILE A 75 -3.30 -2.40 -3.40
CA ILE A 75 -1.97 -2.61 -4.01
C ILE A 75 -1.73 -4.09 -4.31
N LYS A 76 -2.03 -5.00 -3.37
CA LYS A 76 -1.90 -6.45 -3.59
C LYS A 76 -2.77 -6.91 -4.76
N GLN A 77 -4.02 -6.44 -4.83
CA GLN A 77 -4.92 -6.82 -5.90
C GLN A 77 -4.43 -6.32 -7.25
N ASN A 78 -3.95 -5.07 -7.32
CA ASN A 78 -3.37 -4.51 -8.54
C ASN A 78 -2.13 -5.29 -8.99
N ALA A 79 -1.26 -5.67 -8.05
CA ALA A 79 -0.08 -6.49 -8.34
C ALA A 79 -0.46 -7.86 -8.91
N LYS A 80 -1.48 -8.50 -8.35
CA LYS A 80 -2.01 -9.77 -8.85
C LYS A 80 -2.55 -9.63 -10.28
N ASN A 81 -3.40 -8.64 -10.51
CA ASN A 81 -3.97 -8.38 -11.84
C ASN A 81 -2.88 -8.07 -12.89
N ALA A 82 -1.86 -7.30 -12.51
CA ALA A 82 -0.74 -6.97 -13.38
C ALA A 82 0.07 -8.23 -13.75
N LYS A 83 0.30 -9.12 -12.78
CA LYS A 83 0.97 -10.41 -13.02
C LYS A 83 0.18 -11.28 -13.99
N GLU A 84 -1.12 -11.45 -13.77
CA GLU A 84 -2.00 -12.24 -14.65
C GLU A 84 -2.02 -11.67 -16.08
N SER A 85 -2.11 -10.34 -16.21
CA SER A 85 -2.05 -9.68 -17.51
C SER A 85 -0.71 -9.89 -18.22
N PHE A 86 0.39 -9.88 -17.49
CA PHE A 86 1.72 -10.13 -18.03
C PHE A 86 1.87 -11.58 -18.50
N GLU A 87 1.46 -12.54 -17.68
CA GLU A 87 1.48 -13.97 -18.02
C GLU A 87 0.66 -14.25 -19.28
N LYS A 88 -0.55 -13.68 -19.39
CA LYS A 88 -1.39 -13.80 -20.59
C LYS A 88 -0.72 -13.22 -21.84
N ARG A 89 -0.09 -12.04 -21.72
CA ARG A 89 0.63 -11.41 -22.83
C ARG A 89 1.81 -12.27 -23.28
N THR A 90 2.59 -12.77 -22.33
CA THR A 90 3.75 -13.64 -22.61
C THR A 90 3.32 -14.94 -23.27
N LEU A 91 2.26 -15.59 -22.77
CA LEU A 91 1.71 -16.80 -23.39
C LEU A 91 1.25 -16.53 -24.83
N ASN A 92 0.55 -15.42 -25.07
CA ASN A 92 0.13 -15.05 -26.43
C ASN A 92 1.32 -14.81 -27.37
N MET A 93 2.42 -14.23 -26.88
CA MET A 93 3.62 -14.05 -27.68
C MET A 93 4.27 -15.39 -28.04
N ILE A 94 4.37 -16.31 -27.07
CA ILE A 94 4.91 -17.65 -27.29
C ILE A 94 4.05 -18.41 -28.31
N LEU A 95 2.72 -18.41 -28.12
CA LEU A 95 1.79 -19.08 -29.03
C LEU A 95 1.86 -18.51 -30.44
N LYS A 96 1.96 -17.18 -30.59
CA LYS A 96 2.15 -16.55 -31.91
C LYS A 96 3.48 -16.94 -32.55
N SER A 97 4.57 -17.02 -31.78
CA SER A 97 5.88 -17.48 -32.27
C SER A 97 5.78 -18.91 -32.80
N LEU A 98 5.22 -19.83 -32.01
CA LEU A 98 5.06 -21.22 -32.40
C LEU A 98 4.17 -21.40 -33.63
N VAL A 99 3.04 -20.69 -33.69
CA VAL A 99 2.15 -20.75 -34.86
C VAL A 99 2.86 -20.22 -36.10
N ASN A 100 3.59 -19.10 -36.00
CA ASN A 100 4.32 -18.54 -37.12
C ASN A 100 5.49 -19.42 -37.57
N GLU A 101 6.26 -20.01 -36.65
CA GLU A 101 7.39 -20.89 -36.96
C GLU A 101 6.96 -22.21 -37.63
N HIS A 102 5.76 -22.71 -37.29
CA HIS A 102 5.25 -23.99 -37.82
C HIS A 102 4.30 -23.85 -39.02
N PHE A 103 3.89 -22.63 -39.39
CA PHE A 103 2.97 -22.35 -40.50
C PHE A 103 3.50 -21.25 -41.44
N GLU A 104 4.80 -21.21 -41.72
CA GLU A 104 5.30 -20.51 -42.90
C GLU A 104 4.80 -21.25 -44.15
N TRP A 105 3.83 -20.67 -44.86
CA TRP A 105 3.31 -21.10 -46.16
C TRP A 105 4.00 -20.34 -47.30
#